data_AF-A0A1V9Y096-F1
#
_entry.id   AF-A0A1V9Y096-F1
#
_cell.length_a   1.000
_cell.length_b   1.000
_cell.length_c   1.000
_cell.angle_alpha   90.00
_cell.angle_beta   90.00
_cell.angle_gamma   90.00
#
_symmetry.space_group_name_H-M   'P 1'
#
loop_
_entity.id
_entity.type
_entity.pdbx_description
1 polymer ?
#
loop_
_entity_poly.entity_id
_entity_poly.type
_entity_poly.pdbx_seq_one_letter_code
_entity_poly.pdbx_strand_id
1 'polypeptide(L)'
;MQQYVQNVGFDLSTAKDVQKIQEVYAAYGILEHIWQGDGITNCISTFRSGKDLKNVITLRDLGGYPHKVYQWTVDLSSFQAAALDLGVDGIITNIPERLDDLLKEQFAYKYRLATRYDSPWERRAALNEPHSSRVPITSVFSNLKEVGEQKLKFAANTVKGIFG
;
A
#
# COMPACT_ATOMS: atom_id res chain seq x y z
N MET A 1 12.16 -20.90 -21.50
CA MET A 1 11.81 -20.56 -20.09
C MET A 1 12.44 -19.26 -19.58
N GLN A 2 13.60 -18.80 -20.07
CA GLN A 2 14.23 -17.55 -19.60
C GLN A 2 13.44 -16.25 -19.86
N GLN A 3 12.56 -16.21 -20.86
CA GLN A 3 11.88 -14.97 -21.27
C GLN A 3 10.83 -14.43 -20.27
N TYR A 4 10.29 -15.27 -19.38
CA TYR A 4 9.21 -14.86 -18.47
C TYR A 4 9.70 -14.38 -17.10
N VAL A 5 10.93 -14.73 -16.71
CA VAL A 5 11.49 -14.39 -15.39
C VAL A 5 11.55 -12.87 -15.17
N GLN A 6 11.73 -12.10 -16.26
CA GLN A 6 11.73 -10.64 -16.22
C GLN A 6 10.39 -10.01 -15.79
N ASN A 7 9.30 -10.78 -15.87
CA ASN A 7 7.95 -10.34 -15.54
C ASN A 7 7.42 -10.92 -14.22
N VAL A 8 8.25 -11.67 -13.49
CA VAL A 8 7.88 -12.33 -12.22
C VAL A 8 8.51 -11.59 -11.05
N GLY A 9 7.72 -11.34 -10.01
CA GLY A 9 8.18 -10.79 -8.73
C GLY A 9 7.71 -11.61 -7.56
N PHE A 10 8.25 -11.29 -6.39
CA PHE A 10 8.10 -12.06 -5.16
C PHE A 10 7.66 -11.18 -4.00
N ASP A 11 6.80 -11.71 -3.14
CA ASP A 11 6.41 -11.12 -1.86
C ASP A 11 6.23 -12.24 -0.82
N LEU A 12 6.61 -11.95 0.42
CA LEU A 12 6.41 -12.81 1.58
C LEU A 12 5.59 -12.04 2.63
N SER A 13 4.32 -11.83 2.32
CA SER A 13 3.38 -10.95 3.05
C SER A 13 3.02 -11.36 4.48
N THR A 14 3.28 -12.60 4.91
CA THR A 14 2.88 -13.08 6.24
C THR A 14 4.00 -13.00 7.29
N ALA A 15 5.24 -12.79 6.87
CA ALA A 15 6.37 -12.64 7.80
C ALA A 15 6.55 -11.17 8.18
N LYS A 16 6.65 -10.88 9.48
CA LYS A 16 6.89 -9.52 10.00
C LYS A 16 8.35 -9.21 10.28
N ASP A 17 9.16 -10.26 10.36
CA ASP A 17 10.59 -10.13 10.58
C ASP A 17 11.31 -9.90 9.24
N VAL A 18 11.66 -8.64 8.99
CA VAL A 18 12.31 -8.22 7.75
C VAL A 18 13.69 -8.85 7.56
N GLN A 19 14.40 -9.19 8.64
CA GLN A 19 15.69 -9.87 8.55
C GLN A 19 15.49 -11.32 8.12
N LYS A 20 14.52 -12.00 8.73
CA LYS A 20 14.18 -13.37 8.35
C LYS A 20 13.72 -13.47 6.90
N ILE A 21 12.92 -12.51 6.44
CA ILE A 21 12.50 -12.43 5.04
C ILE A 21 13.72 -12.29 4.11
N GLN A 22 14.65 -11.39 4.43
CA GLN A 22 15.86 -11.19 3.66
C GLN A 22 16.72 -12.47 3.60
N GLU A 23 16.86 -13.19 4.72
CA GLU A 23 17.57 -14.47 4.76
C GLU A 23 16.92 -15.52 3.85
N VAL A 24 15.60 -15.60 3.81
CA VAL A 24 14.88 -16.53 2.93
C VAL A 24 15.16 -16.18 1.47
N TYR A 25 15.01 -14.91 1.08
CA TYR A 25 15.31 -14.48 -0.29
C TYR A 25 16.75 -14.80 -0.69
N ALA A 26 17.72 -14.51 0.19
CA ALA A 26 19.13 -14.83 -0.05
C ALA A 26 19.38 -16.35 -0.18
N ALA A 27 18.75 -17.17 0.66
CA ALA A 27 18.90 -18.62 0.63
C ALA A 27 18.40 -19.27 -0.68
N TYR A 28 17.43 -18.65 -1.34
CA TYR A 28 16.90 -19.09 -2.65
C TYR A 28 17.51 -18.33 -3.84
N GLY A 29 18.48 -17.45 -3.62
CA GLY A 29 19.12 -16.67 -4.68
C GLY A 29 18.18 -15.62 -5.32
N ILE A 30 17.13 -15.20 -4.61
CA ILE A 30 16.19 -14.17 -5.05
C ILE A 30 16.72 -12.82 -4.56
N LEU A 31 17.30 -12.02 -5.46
CA LEU A 31 17.92 -10.74 -5.11
C LEU A 31 17.21 -9.54 -5.75
N GLU A 32 16.34 -9.80 -6.72
CA GLU A 32 15.66 -8.79 -7.55
C GLU A 32 14.16 -9.05 -7.61
N HIS A 33 13.40 -8.05 -8.03
CA HIS A 33 11.95 -8.14 -8.27
C HIS A 33 11.13 -8.41 -7.01
N ILE A 34 11.57 -7.86 -5.88
CA ILE A 34 10.94 -8.10 -4.58
C ILE A 34 10.00 -6.94 -4.23
N TRP A 35 8.75 -7.27 -3.96
CA TRP A 35 7.79 -6.39 -3.31
C TRP A 35 7.67 -6.81 -1.85
N GLN A 36 7.44 -5.85 -0.95
CA GLN A 36 7.10 -6.16 0.44
C GLN A 36 5.77 -5.51 0.81
N GLY A 37 4.80 -6.36 1.12
CA GLY A 37 3.52 -5.93 1.66
C GLY A 37 3.60 -5.67 3.16
N ASP A 38 2.91 -4.63 3.62
CA ASP A 38 2.60 -4.44 5.03
C ASP A 38 1.10 -4.17 5.20
N GLY A 39 0.43 -4.96 6.02
CA GLY A 39 -1.03 -4.90 6.06
C GLY A 39 -1.71 -5.68 7.18
N ILE A 40 -2.99 -5.36 7.38
CA ILE A 40 -3.95 -6.13 8.16
C ILE A 40 -5.34 -5.97 7.51
N THR A 41 -6.25 -6.92 7.74
CA THR A 41 -7.64 -6.81 7.28
C THR A 41 -8.24 -5.45 7.66
N ASN A 42 -8.91 -4.81 6.69
CA ASN A 42 -9.45 -3.45 6.79
C ASN A 42 -10.32 -3.21 8.04
N CYS A 43 -11.01 -4.24 8.55
CA CYS A 43 -11.87 -4.18 9.74
C CYS A 43 -11.14 -3.79 11.04
N ILE A 44 -9.80 -3.92 11.12
CA ILE A 44 -8.99 -3.65 12.32
C ILE A 44 -7.87 -2.63 12.03
N SER A 45 -7.82 -2.10 10.81
CA SER A 45 -6.77 -1.20 10.33
C SER A 45 -6.61 0.08 11.19
N THR A 46 -7.70 0.57 11.79
CA THR A 46 -7.71 1.76 12.66
C THR A 46 -6.92 1.62 13.95
N PHE A 47 -6.61 0.41 14.40
CA PHE A 47 -5.93 0.15 15.67
C PHE A 47 -4.45 -0.24 15.51
N ARG A 48 -3.94 -0.30 14.26
CA ARG A 48 -2.57 -0.74 13.98
C ARG A 48 -1.60 0.44 14.00
N SER A 49 -0.44 0.25 14.62
CA SER A 49 0.66 1.21 14.52
C SER A 49 1.31 1.14 13.14
N GLY A 50 1.58 2.29 12.52
CA GLY A 50 2.27 2.37 11.23
C GLY A 50 3.78 2.12 11.29
N LYS A 51 4.28 1.45 12.35
CA LYS A 51 5.72 1.28 12.61
C LYS A 51 6.34 0.29 11.62
N ASP A 52 5.67 -0.84 11.37
CA ASP A 52 6.17 -1.89 10.48
C ASP A 52 6.31 -1.35 9.04
N LEU A 53 5.27 -0.68 8.53
CA LEU A 53 5.30 -0.02 7.23
C LEU A 53 6.47 0.97 7.11
N LYS A 54 6.67 1.85 8.11
CA LYS A 54 7.78 2.81 8.13
C LYS A 54 9.15 2.13 8.07
N ASN A 55 9.32 1.03 8.81
CA ASN A 55 10.57 0.28 8.84
C ASN A 55 10.87 -0.32 7.46
N VAL A 56 9.88 -0.91 6.80
CA VAL A 56 10.04 -1.51 5.46
C VAL A 56 10.32 -0.44 4.40
N ILE A 57 9.64 0.70 4.47
CA ILE A 57 9.90 1.86 3.60
C ILE A 57 11.34 2.36 3.77
N THR A 58 11.79 2.54 5.02
CA THR A 58 13.16 2.96 5.31
C THR A 58 14.17 1.94 4.78
N LEU A 59 13.89 0.65 4.92
CA LEU A 59 14.74 -0.41 4.39
C LEU A 59 14.84 -0.35 2.86
N ARG A 60 13.72 -0.13 2.14
CA ARG A 60 13.72 0.08 0.68
C ARG A 60 14.58 1.29 0.31
N ASP A 61 14.36 2.42 0.97
CA ASP A 61 14.98 3.71 0.63
C ASP A 61 16.49 3.72 0.92
N LEU A 62 16.95 2.93 1.88
CA LEU A 62 18.38 2.69 2.15
C LEU A 62 19.01 1.63 1.23
N GLY A 63 18.28 1.12 0.24
CA GLY A 63 18.78 0.13 -0.73
C GLY A 63 18.76 -1.32 -0.24
N GLY A 64 17.96 -1.63 0.79
CA GLY A 64 17.73 -2.99 1.27
C GLY A 64 16.97 -3.86 0.25
N TYR A 65 16.61 -5.09 0.63
CA TYR A 65 16.06 -6.08 -0.31
C TYR A 65 14.81 -5.65 -1.10
N PRO A 66 13.81 -4.90 -0.55
CA PRO A 66 12.60 -4.63 -1.31
C PRO A 66 12.87 -3.58 -2.41
N HIS A 67 12.23 -3.78 -3.55
CA HIS A 67 12.24 -2.83 -4.66
C HIS A 67 11.03 -1.91 -4.61
N LYS A 68 9.89 -2.47 -4.17
CA LYS A 68 8.64 -1.74 -3.95
C LYS A 68 8.02 -2.12 -2.61
N VAL A 69 7.27 -1.19 -2.03
CA VAL A 69 6.54 -1.40 -0.78
C VAL A 69 5.07 -1.04 -1.01
N TYR A 70 4.16 -1.89 -0.55
CA TYR A 70 2.73 -1.63 -0.66
C TYR A 70 2.01 -1.83 0.67
N GLN A 71 0.91 -1.10 0.84
CA GLN A 71 0.02 -1.27 1.99
C GLN A 71 -1.29 -1.94 1.59
N TRP A 72 -1.79 -2.85 2.41
CA TRP A 72 -3.08 -3.54 2.18
C TRP A 72 -3.85 -3.80 3.48
N THR A 73 -5.18 -3.90 3.48
CA THR A 73 -6.12 -3.30 2.51
C THR A 73 -6.56 -1.93 3.04
N VAL A 74 -6.46 -0.87 2.25
CA VAL A 74 -6.68 0.52 2.71
C VAL A 74 -7.84 1.18 1.95
N ASP A 75 -9.01 1.29 2.59
CA ASP A 75 -10.24 1.75 1.92
C ASP A 75 -10.67 3.18 2.27
N LEU A 76 -10.13 3.75 3.35
CA LEU A 76 -10.45 5.11 3.77
C LEU A 76 -9.52 6.11 3.11
N SER A 77 -10.05 7.21 2.59
CA SER A 77 -9.28 8.22 1.85
C SER A 77 -8.17 8.81 2.70
N SER A 78 -8.42 9.05 4.00
CA SER A 78 -7.39 9.58 4.91
C SER A 78 -6.24 8.58 5.14
N PHE A 79 -6.53 7.28 5.13
CA PHE A 79 -5.50 6.26 5.32
C PHE A 79 -4.73 6.02 4.03
N GLN A 80 -5.39 6.12 2.87
CA GLN A 80 -4.70 6.15 1.58
C GLN A 80 -3.75 7.36 1.51
N ALA A 81 -4.20 8.54 1.95
CA ALA A 81 -3.36 9.75 2.03
C ALA A 81 -2.17 9.54 2.98
N ALA A 82 -2.41 9.00 4.17
CA ALA A 82 -1.33 8.70 5.12
C ALA A 82 -0.31 7.67 4.54
N ALA A 83 -0.77 6.67 3.80
CA ALA A 83 0.10 5.71 3.12
C ALA A 83 0.96 6.41 2.05
N LEU A 84 0.36 7.26 1.23
CA LEU A 84 1.05 8.07 0.22
C LEU A 84 2.06 9.03 0.86
N ASP A 85 1.73 9.66 1.98
CA ASP A 85 2.66 10.54 2.72
C ASP A 85 3.88 9.78 3.21
N LEU A 86 3.69 8.54 3.67
CA LEU A 86 4.80 7.67 4.09
C LEU A 86 5.67 7.22 2.92
N GLY A 87 5.18 7.27 1.69
CA GLY A 87 5.96 6.92 0.50
C GLY A 87 5.82 5.46 0.06
N VAL A 88 4.63 4.87 0.19
CA VAL A 88 4.34 3.57 -0.44
C VAL A 88 4.36 3.67 -1.97
N ASP A 89 4.74 2.60 -2.65
CA ASP A 89 4.67 2.48 -4.10
C ASP A 89 3.32 1.96 -4.60
N GLY A 90 2.59 1.25 -3.74
CA GLY A 90 1.30 0.64 -4.06
C GLY A 90 0.34 0.62 -2.88
N ILE A 91 -0.95 0.64 -3.19
CA ILE A 91 -2.04 0.49 -2.22
C ILE A 91 -3.00 -0.56 -2.76
N ILE A 92 -3.28 -1.59 -1.98
CA ILE A 92 -4.38 -2.52 -2.26
C ILE A 92 -5.61 -1.97 -1.55
N THR A 93 -6.69 -1.76 -2.30
CA THR A 93 -7.96 -1.20 -1.81
C THR A 93 -9.15 -1.87 -2.50
N ASN A 94 -10.27 -1.96 -1.79
CA ASN A 94 -11.56 -2.36 -2.35
C ASN A 94 -12.27 -1.21 -3.07
N ILE A 95 -11.78 0.03 -2.93
CA ILE A 95 -12.42 1.26 -3.42
C ILE A 95 -11.37 2.10 -4.18
N PRO A 96 -10.91 1.63 -5.36
CA PRO A 96 -9.83 2.28 -6.12
C PRO A 96 -10.17 3.69 -6.60
N GLU A 97 -11.45 4.02 -6.78
CA GLU A 97 -11.90 5.35 -7.18
C GLU A 97 -11.45 6.43 -6.19
N ARG A 98 -11.45 6.13 -4.89
CA ARG A 98 -11.00 7.08 -3.85
C ARG A 98 -9.52 7.40 -3.98
N LEU A 99 -8.71 6.41 -4.35
CA LEU A 99 -7.28 6.60 -4.55
C LEU A 99 -7.03 7.47 -5.80
N ASP A 100 -7.76 7.24 -6.88
CA ASP A 100 -7.65 8.03 -8.11
C ASP A 100 -8.05 9.50 -7.89
N ASP A 101 -9.15 9.75 -7.19
CA ASP A 101 -9.58 11.10 -6.80
C ASP A 101 -8.52 11.78 -5.92
N LEU A 102 -8.03 11.07 -4.90
CA LEU A 102 -7.00 11.57 -4.00
C LEU A 102 -5.70 11.92 -4.72
N LEU A 103 -5.28 11.08 -5.67
CA LEU A 103 -4.11 11.35 -6.51
C LEU A 103 -4.29 12.62 -7.33
N LYS A 104 -5.45 12.84 -7.94
CA LYS A 104 -5.72 14.03 -8.77
C LYS A 104 -5.82 15.30 -7.94
N GLU A 105 -6.49 15.24 -6.79
CA GLU A 105 -6.84 16.42 -6.01
C GLU A 105 -5.71 16.89 -5.10
N GLN A 106 -4.97 15.95 -4.49
CA GLN A 106 -4.05 16.27 -3.39
C GLN A 106 -2.61 15.87 -3.67
N PHE A 107 -2.39 14.86 -4.51
CA PHE A 107 -1.07 14.24 -4.68
C PHE A 107 -0.50 14.34 -6.09
N ALA A 108 -1.15 15.04 -7.02
CA ALA A 108 -0.78 15.10 -8.43
C ALA A 108 0.62 15.67 -8.68
N TYR A 109 1.13 16.48 -7.74
CA TYR A 109 2.49 17.03 -7.78
C TYR A 109 3.58 16.01 -7.43
N LYS A 110 3.21 14.89 -6.79
CA LYS A 110 4.15 13.91 -6.21
C LYS A 110 3.95 12.49 -6.76
N TYR A 111 2.72 12.13 -7.08
CA TYR A 111 2.34 10.77 -7.46
C TYR A 111 1.51 10.76 -8.74
N ARG A 112 1.58 9.64 -9.45
CA ARG A 112 0.69 9.28 -10.56
C ARG A 112 0.44 7.77 -10.53
N LEU A 113 -0.63 7.33 -11.17
CA LEU A 113 -0.82 5.91 -11.44
C LEU A 113 0.33 5.37 -12.31
N ALA A 114 0.81 4.18 -11.95
CA ALA A 114 1.79 3.47 -12.74
C ALA A 114 1.17 3.02 -14.08
N THR A 115 2.00 3.01 -15.11
CA THR A 115 1.65 2.55 -16.46
C THR A 115 2.43 1.28 -16.77
N ARG A 116 2.12 0.63 -17.89
CA ARG A 116 2.89 -0.53 -18.38
C ARG A 116 4.37 -0.23 -18.70
N TYR A 117 4.75 1.04 -18.75
CA TYR A 117 6.13 1.47 -19.02
C TYR A 117 6.93 1.73 -17.73
N ASP A 118 6.26 1.71 -16.57
CA ASP A 118 6.92 1.78 -15.29
C ASP A 118 7.39 0.39 -14.88
N SER A 119 8.70 0.24 -14.68
CA SER A 119 9.22 -1.02 -14.15
C SER A 119 8.71 -1.22 -12.71
N PRO A 120 8.02 -2.34 -12.42
CA PRO A 120 7.65 -2.68 -11.05
C PRO A 120 8.87 -3.10 -10.22
N TRP A 121 10.05 -3.20 -10.82
CA TRP A 121 11.29 -3.63 -10.16
C TRP A 121 12.28 -2.50 -9.91
N GLU A 122 12.05 -1.32 -10.47
CA GLU A 122 12.94 -0.19 -10.29
C GLU A 122 12.69 0.51 -8.96
N ARG A 123 13.72 0.62 -8.10
CA ARG A 123 13.62 1.45 -6.90
C ARG A 123 13.54 2.91 -7.31
N ARG A 124 12.55 3.62 -6.78
CA ARG A 124 12.55 5.08 -6.90
C ARG A 124 13.43 5.65 -5.81
N ALA A 125 14.24 6.64 -6.15
CA ALA A 125 15.00 7.39 -5.15
C ALA A 125 14.02 7.95 -4.10
N ALA A 126 14.45 7.95 -2.84
CA ALA A 126 13.66 8.52 -1.75
C ALA A 126 13.18 9.92 -2.14
N LEU A 127 11.89 10.18 -1.96
CA LEU A 127 11.32 11.50 -2.22
C LEU A 127 11.89 12.46 -1.16
N ASN A 128 12.92 13.22 -1.51
CA ASN A 128 13.68 14.11 -0.60
C ASN A 128 12.90 15.33 -0.08
N GLU A 129 11.58 15.35 -0.19
CA GLU A 129 10.77 16.52 0.18
C GLU A 129 9.83 16.19 1.34
N PRO A 130 10.02 16.81 2.52
CA PRO A 130 9.10 16.69 3.64
C PRO A 130 7.86 17.56 3.37
N HIS A 131 7.00 17.15 2.44
CA HIS A 131 5.65 17.66 2.38
C HIS A 131 4.79 16.91 3.38
N SER A 132 4.67 17.50 4.58
CA SER A 132 3.63 17.10 5.53
C SER A 132 2.28 17.54 4.96
N SER A 133 1.53 16.60 4.39
CA SER A 133 0.11 16.80 4.18
C SER A 133 -0.53 16.90 5.56
N ARG A 134 -0.78 18.14 6.01
CA ARG A 134 -1.45 18.41 7.28
C ARG A 134 -2.80 17.70 7.23
N VAL A 135 -2.99 16.61 7.97
CA VAL A 135 -4.29 15.95 8.10
C VAL A 135 -5.18 16.87 8.93
N PRO A 136 -6.20 17.55 8.37
CA PRO A 136 -7.05 18.43 9.14
C PRO A 136 -8.16 17.59 9.80
N ILE A 137 -8.80 18.18 10.80
CA ILE A 137 -9.98 17.66 11.53
C ILE A 137 -11.11 17.19 10.58
N THR A 138 -11.13 17.68 9.33
CA THR A 138 -12.03 17.24 8.25
C THR A 138 -11.94 15.74 7.95
N SER A 139 -10.75 15.13 8.12
CA SER A 139 -10.52 13.70 7.91
C SER A 139 -11.35 12.80 8.83
N VAL A 140 -11.63 13.24 10.07
CA VAL A 140 -12.39 12.41 11.04
C VAL A 140 -13.85 12.29 10.59
N PHE A 141 -14.47 13.39 10.17
CA PHE A 141 -15.85 13.38 9.67
C PHE A 141 -15.98 12.65 8.33
N SER A 142 -15.04 12.84 7.40
CA SER A 142 -15.04 12.08 6.14
C SER A 142 -14.87 10.59 6.41
N ASN A 143 -13.96 10.20 7.32
CA ASN A 143 -13.78 8.80 7.70
C ASN A 143 -15.03 8.19 8.31
N LEU A 144 -15.71 8.90 9.22
CA LEU A 144 -16.96 8.40 9.80
C LEU A 144 -18.04 8.18 8.73
N LYS A 145 -18.16 9.10 7.77
CA LYS A 145 -19.06 8.96 6.62
C LYS A 145 -18.68 7.75 5.78
N GLU A 146 -17.41 7.62 5.40
CA GLU A 146 -16.89 6.54 4.57
C GLU A 146 -17.05 5.15 5.24
N VAL A 147 -16.85 5.06 6.56
CA VAL A 147 -17.10 3.85 7.35
C VAL A 147 -18.59 3.53 7.37
N GLY A 148 -19.46 4.53 7.51
CA GLY A 148 -20.92 4.37 7.41
C GLY A 148 -21.34 3.80 6.06
N GLU A 149 -20.82 4.36 4.97
CA GLU A 149 -21.06 3.89 3.60
C GLU A 149 -20.61 2.43 3.40
N GLN A 150 -19.43 2.06 3.93
CA GLN A 150 -18.93 0.68 3.85
C GLN A 150 -19.82 -0.31 4.60
N LYS A 151 -20.27 0.04 5.82
CA LYS A 151 -21.18 -0.81 6.60
C LYS A 151 -22.54 -0.98 5.92
N LEU A 152 -23.08 0.08 5.31
CA LEU A 152 -24.31 0.02 4.53
C LEU A 152 -24.16 -0.87 3.29
N LYS A 153 -23.07 -0.73 2.54
CA LYS A 153 -22.77 -1.60 1.37
C LYS A 153 -22.65 -3.07 1.78
N PHE A 154 -21.96 -3.36 2.89
CA PHE A 154 -21.85 -4.72 3.43
C PHE A 154 -23.22 -5.29 3.80
N ALA A 155 -24.04 -4.54 4.55
CA ALA A 155 -25.38 -4.98 4.93
C ALA A 155 -26.29 -5.23 3.70
N ALA A 156 -26.27 -4.34 2.71
CA ALA A 156 -27.04 -4.48 1.48
C ALA A 156 -26.64 -5.73 0.68
N ASN A 157 -25.34 -6.02 0.61
CA ASN A 157 -24.83 -7.22 -0.08
C ASN A 157 -25.16 -8.51 0.69
N THR A 158 -25.14 -8.49 2.02
CA THR A 158 -25.55 -9.62 2.86
C THR A 158 -27.05 -9.93 2.69
N VAL A 159 -27.91 -8.91 2.62
CA VAL A 159 -29.35 -9.11 2.35
C VAL A 159 -29.55 -9.69 0.96
N LYS A 160 -28.87 -9.17 -0.07
CA LYS A 160 -28.96 -9.74 -1.44
C LYS A 160 -28.46 -11.18 -1.55
N GLY A 161 -27.47 -11.58 -0.75
CA GLY A 161 -26.94 -12.95 -0.72
C GLY A 161 -27.79 -13.94 0.06
N ILE A 162 -28.71 -13.49 0.92
CA ILE A 162 -29.65 -14.36 1.67
C ILE A 162 -30.94 -14.59 0.89
N PHE A 163 -31.31 -13.67 0.00
CA PHE A 163 -32.53 -13.74 -0.83
C PHE A 163 -32.26 -14.01 -2.32
N GLY A 164 -31.05 -14.43 -2.68
CA GLY A 164 -30.61 -14.76 -4.04
C GLY A 164 -30.40 -16.24 -4.26
#